data_AF-A0A256IMF5-F1
#
_entry.id   AF-A0A256IMF5-F1
#
_cell.length_a   1.000
_cell.length_b   1.000
_cell.length_c   1.000
_cell.angle_alpha   90.00
_cell.angle_beta   90.00
_cell.angle_gamma   90.00
#
_symmetry.space_group_name_H-M   'P 1'
#
loop_
_entity.id
_entity.type
_entity.pdbx_description
1 polymer ?
#
loop_
_entity_poly.entity_id
_entity_poly.type
_entity_poly.pdbx_seq_one_letter_code
_entity_poly.pdbx_strand_id
1 'polypeptide(L)'
;MPRVHYSGSGRYRTSGHQFEEGDIVEVDEDLADYLCEMDAFGRVDETRPDAEDDTEGAPENDEGPTESEGFDVDAWIDEHHYQERAEQVRDGEHDEHLDAIAGAESATTVQDAVGERRAEIAG
;
A
#
# COMPACT_ATOMS: atom_id res chain seq x y z
N MET A 1 -3.47 14.56 -11.42
CA MET A 1 -2.84 14.46 -10.10
C MET A 1 -3.87 14.92 -9.09
N PRO A 2 -4.49 13.99 -8.36
CA PRO A 2 -5.47 14.33 -7.34
C PRO A 2 -4.85 15.14 -6.21
N ARG A 3 -5.68 15.97 -5.59
CA ARG A 3 -5.30 16.78 -4.44
C ARG A 3 -6.09 16.28 -3.25
N VAL A 4 -5.42 16.13 -2.11
CA VAL A 4 -6.06 15.67 -0.89
C VAL A 4 -5.86 16.72 0.19
N HIS A 5 -6.96 17.07 0.85
CA HIS A 5 -6.99 17.94 2.01
C HIS A 5 -6.89 17.12 3.29
N TYR A 6 -5.98 17.47 4.18
CA TYR A 6 -5.87 16.87 5.49
C TYR A 6 -6.66 17.66 6.53
N SER A 7 -7.73 17.05 7.05
CA SER A 7 -8.57 17.57 8.14
C SER A 7 -8.30 16.92 9.50
N GLY A 8 -7.29 16.05 9.59
CA GLY A 8 -6.86 15.47 10.86
C GLY A 8 -6.17 16.48 11.77
N SER A 9 -6.11 16.15 13.07
CA SER A 9 -5.42 16.97 14.05
C SER A 9 -3.95 16.56 14.16
N GLY A 10 -3.05 17.50 13.88
CA GLY A 10 -1.60 17.32 14.05
C GLY A 10 -0.83 17.36 12.73
N ARG A 11 0.34 16.72 12.72
CA ARG A 11 1.21 16.61 11.55
C ARG A 11 1.23 15.16 11.11
N TYR A 12 0.80 14.91 9.88
CA TYR A 12 0.81 13.59 9.28
C TYR A 12 1.89 13.50 8.20
N ARG A 13 2.57 12.37 8.10
CA ARG A 13 3.61 12.16 7.09
C ARG A 13 3.47 10.77 6.50
N THR A 14 3.30 10.70 5.19
CA THR A 14 3.25 9.44 4.45
C THR A 14 3.89 9.60 3.08
N SER A 15 4.51 8.55 2.55
CA SER A 15 5.06 8.50 1.18
C SER A 15 5.91 9.71 0.78
N GLY A 16 6.66 10.28 1.73
CA GLY A 16 7.47 11.48 1.50
C GLY A 16 6.70 12.81 1.53
N HIS A 17 5.38 12.78 1.52
CA HIS A 17 4.50 13.93 1.71
C HIS A 17 4.30 14.23 3.20
N GLN A 18 4.18 15.51 3.50
CA GLN A 18 3.91 16.02 4.84
C GLN A 18 2.65 16.85 4.77
N PHE A 19 1.70 16.49 5.61
CA PHE A 19 0.42 17.13 5.74
C PHE A 19 0.34 17.81 7.10
N GLU A 20 -0.10 19.06 7.09
CA GLU A 20 -0.39 19.84 8.28
C GLU A 20 -1.90 20.09 8.33
N GLU A 21 -2.47 20.32 9.51
CA GLU A 21 -3.90 20.56 9.67
C GLU A 21 -4.38 21.67 8.71
N GLY A 22 -5.30 21.32 7.81
CA GLY A 22 -5.84 22.22 6.78
C GLY A 22 -5.04 22.29 5.47
N ASP A 23 -4.00 21.48 5.33
CA ASP A 23 -3.12 21.50 4.15
C ASP A 23 -3.69 20.69 2.98
N ILE A 24 -3.41 21.13 1.75
CA ILE A 24 -3.85 20.49 0.51
C ILE A 24 -2.62 20.12 -0.31
N VAL A 25 -2.34 18.82 -0.40
CA VAL A 25 -1.16 18.29 -1.09
C VAL A 25 -1.58 17.58 -2.37
N GLU A 26 -0.81 17.79 -3.44
CA GLU A 26 -0.90 17.02 -4.67
C GLU A 26 -0.23 15.66 -4.46
N VAL A 27 -0.97 14.59 -4.72
CA VAL A 27 -0.52 13.20 -4.56
C VAL A 27 -0.90 12.39 -5.78
N ASP A 28 -0.35 11.19 -5.87
CA ASP A 28 -0.72 10.19 -6.87
C ASP A 28 -2.13 9.62 -6.62
N GLU A 29 -2.71 8.97 -7.63
CA GLU A 29 -4.09 8.50 -7.60
C GLU A 29 -4.35 7.41 -6.57
N ASP A 30 -3.47 6.42 -6.51
CA ASP A 30 -3.50 5.35 -5.51
C ASP A 30 -3.37 5.92 -4.09
N LEU A 31 -2.48 6.91 -3.90
CA LEU A 31 -2.31 7.54 -2.59
C LEU A 31 -3.52 8.40 -2.22
N ALA A 32 -4.16 9.06 -3.18
CA ALA A 32 -5.39 9.80 -2.93
C ALA A 32 -6.55 8.91 -2.52
N ASP A 33 -6.69 7.74 -3.16
CA ASP A 33 -7.74 6.77 -2.83
C ASP A 33 -7.57 6.22 -1.41
N TYR A 34 -6.35 5.76 -1.10
CA TYR A 34 -5.98 5.29 0.23
C TYR A 34 -6.19 6.35 1.32
N LEU A 35 -5.78 7.59 1.05
CA LEU A 35 -5.97 8.68 2.00
C LEU A 35 -7.47 9.00 2.15
N CYS A 36 -8.25 9.02 1.07
CA CYS A 36 -9.67 9.34 1.13
C CYS A 36 -10.50 8.28 1.87
N GLU A 37 -10.00 7.05 2.01
CA GLU A 37 -10.57 6.04 2.89
C GLU A 37 -10.41 6.39 4.38
N MET A 38 -9.40 7.20 4.73
CA MET A 38 -9.23 7.73 6.08
C MET A 38 -10.15 8.94 6.29
N ASP A 39 -10.96 8.90 7.36
CA ASP A 39 -11.85 10.00 7.80
C ASP A 39 -11.09 11.34 8.07
N ALA A 40 -9.76 11.29 8.12
CA ALA A 40 -8.88 12.45 8.29
C ALA A 40 -8.53 13.18 6.98
N PHE A 41 -8.92 12.67 5.81
CA PHE A 41 -8.58 13.25 4.51
C PHE A 41 -9.78 13.34 3.59
N GLY A 42 -9.79 14.36 2.74
CA GLY A 42 -10.83 14.56 1.73
C GLY A 42 -10.25 14.91 0.36
N ARG A 43 -10.75 14.28 -0.70
CA ARG A 43 -10.36 14.58 -2.08
C ARG A 43 -10.86 15.98 -2.49
N VAL A 44 -9.94 16.84 -2.92
CA VAL A 44 -10.23 18.18 -3.46
C VAL A 44 -10.12 18.11 -4.97
N ASP A 45 -11.22 17.79 -5.62
CA ASP A 45 -11.33 17.93 -7.06
C ASP A 45 -11.61 19.40 -7.40
N GLU A 46 -10.70 20.07 -8.12
CA GLU A 46 -10.88 21.46 -8.60
C GLU A 46 -11.92 21.59 -9.73
N THR A 47 -12.68 20.52 -9.99
CA THR A 47 -13.76 20.51 -10.96
C THR A 47 -15.05 21.00 -10.29
N ARG A 48 -15.41 22.25 -10.61
CA ARG A 48 -16.70 22.90 -10.28
C ARG A 48 -17.91 21.97 -10.48
N PRO A 49 -19.01 22.19 -9.73
CA PRO A 49 -20.07 21.22 -9.48
C PRO A 49 -21.02 21.09 -10.67
N ASP A 50 -21.37 19.86 -11.03
CA ASP A 50 -22.75 19.39 -11.26
C ASP A 50 -22.73 17.89 -11.64
N ALA A 51 -23.85 17.22 -11.37
CA ALA A 51 -24.28 15.89 -11.83
C ALA A 51 -24.07 14.69 -10.89
N GLU A 52 -25.16 14.46 -10.17
CA GLU A 52 -25.75 13.22 -9.65
C GLU A 52 -25.25 11.88 -10.23
N ASP A 53 -25.09 10.92 -9.31
CA ASP A 53 -25.61 9.54 -9.35
C ASP A 53 -25.37 8.69 -10.61
N ASP A 54 -24.47 7.69 -10.49
CA ASP A 54 -24.79 6.35 -10.99
C ASP A 54 -24.05 5.30 -10.15
N THR A 55 -24.83 4.66 -9.28
CA THR A 55 -24.48 3.40 -8.64
C THR A 55 -24.58 2.29 -9.68
N GLU A 56 -23.51 1.54 -9.98
CA GLU A 56 -23.54 0.09 -10.24
C GLU A 56 -22.17 -0.44 -10.71
N GLY A 57 -21.65 -1.44 -9.99
CA GLY A 57 -20.43 -2.16 -10.36
C GLY A 57 -19.97 -3.12 -9.27
N ALA A 58 -20.83 -4.05 -8.87
CA ALA A 58 -20.43 -5.16 -7.98
C ALA A 58 -19.38 -6.06 -8.69
N PRO A 59 -18.49 -6.73 -7.93
CA PRO A 59 -17.21 -7.22 -8.41
C PRO A 59 -17.35 -8.49 -9.26
N GLU A 60 -16.61 -8.57 -10.37
CA GLU A 60 -16.37 -9.84 -11.05
C GLU A 60 -15.25 -10.58 -10.31
N ASN A 61 -15.69 -11.59 -9.56
CA ASN A 61 -14.89 -12.57 -8.85
C ASN A 61 -14.21 -13.49 -9.87
N ASP A 62 -12.99 -13.17 -10.30
CA ASP A 62 -12.17 -14.08 -11.11
C ASP A 62 -11.43 -15.04 -10.17
N GLU A 63 -12.10 -16.15 -9.85
CA GLU A 63 -11.53 -17.32 -9.15
C GLU A 63 -10.45 -17.99 -10.03
N GLY A 64 -9.21 -17.51 -9.89
CA GLY A 64 -7.98 -18.28 -10.16
C GLY A 64 -7.73 -19.32 -9.04
N PRO A 65 -7.01 -20.41 -9.32
CA PRO A 65 -7.07 -21.64 -8.53
C PRO A 65 -6.67 -21.42 -7.07
N THR A 66 -7.57 -21.78 -6.16
CA THR A 66 -7.27 -22.08 -4.75
C THR A 66 -6.19 -23.16 -4.69
N GLU A 67 -4.92 -22.76 -4.58
CA GLU A 67 -3.81 -23.63 -4.24
C GLU A 67 -3.26 -23.23 -2.86
N SER A 68 -3.80 -23.92 -1.84
CA SER A 68 -3.36 -23.93 -0.45
C SER A 68 -3.61 -22.64 0.34
N GLU A 69 -4.05 -22.83 1.58
CA GLU A 69 -4.03 -21.86 2.65
C GLU A 69 -2.57 -21.62 3.08
N GLY A 70 -1.77 -21.12 2.14
CA GLY A 70 -0.34 -20.87 2.23
C GLY A 70 -0.03 -19.53 1.59
N PHE A 71 0.92 -18.81 2.18
CA PHE A 71 1.31 -17.47 1.74
C PHE A 71 1.58 -17.40 0.23
N ASP A 72 0.73 -16.66 -0.48
CA ASP A 72 0.83 -16.45 -1.92
C ASP A 72 1.79 -15.27 -2.18
N VAL A 73 3.03 -15.61 -2.52
CA VAL A 73 4.11 -14.63 -2.65
C VAL A 73 3.87 -13.70 -3.84
N ASP A 74 3.34 -14.22 -4.94
CA ASP A 74 3.08 -13.44 -6.15
C ASP A 74 1.97 -12.43 -5.90
N ALA A 75 0.86 -12.84 -5.26
CA ALA A 75 -0.19 -11.90 -4.85
C ALA A 75 0.33 -10.82 -3.88
N TRP A 76 1.13 -11.20 -2.89
CA TRP A 76 1.75 -10.25 -1.96
C TRP A 76 2.73 -9.27 -2.65
N ILE A 77 3.46 -9.74 -3.67
CA ILE A 77 4.35 -8.90 -4.48
C ILE A 77 3.57 -7.88 -5.31
N ASP A 78 2.43 -8.30 -5.87
CA ASP A 78 1.58 -7.46 -6.72
C ASP A 78 0.78 -6.45 -5.89
N GLU A 79 0.31 -6.85 -4.71
CA GLU A 79 -0.47 -6.03 -3.78
C GLU A 79 0.39 -4.95 -3.08
N HIS A 80 1.64 -5.27 -2.73
CA HIS A 80 2.49 -4.35 -1.98
C HIS A 80 3.63 -3.73 -2.80
N HIS A 81 3.89 -2.44 -2.58
CA HIS A 81 5.08 -1.79 -3.12
C HIS A 81 6.38 -2.36 -2.50
N TYR A 82 7.48 -2.34 -3.25
CA TYR A 82 8.78 -2.88 -2.80
C TYR A 82 9.32 -2.24 -1.51
N GLN A 83 8.86 -1.04 -1.13
CA GLN A 83 9.26 -0.40 0.13
C GLN A 83 8.53 -1.05 1.31
N GLU A 84 7.22 -1.22 1.19
CA GLU A 84 6.34 -1.82 2.19
C GLU A 84 6.65 -3.31 2.38
N ARG A 85 6.94 -4.02 1.28
CA ARG A 85 7.47 -5.39 1.32
C ARG A 85 8.75 -5.53 2.13
N ALA A 86 9.69 -4.60 1.95
CA ALA A 86 10.93 -4.61 2.69
C ALA A 86 10.72 -4.35 4.19
N GLU A 87 9.69 -3.58 4.55
CA GLU A 87 9.31 -3.34 5.94
C GLU A 87 8.64 -4.57 6.57
N GLN A 88 7.66 -5.18 5.90
CA GLN A 88 7.00 -6.41 6.38
C GLN A 88 8.00 -7.56 6.60
N VAL A 89 8.97 -7.70 5.70
CA VAL A 89 10.08 -8.65 5.85
C VAL A 89 10.96 -8.34 7.06
N ARG A 90 11.23 -7.06 7.35
CA ARG A 90 12.02 -6.66 8.53
C ARG A 90 11.25 -6.83 9.83
N ASP A 91 9.93 -6.60 9.81
CA ASP A 91 9.06 -6.81 10.97
C ASP A 91 8.94 -8.31 11.31
N GLY A 92 9.13 -9.15 10.31
CA GLY A 92 9.16 -10.61 10.42
C GLY A 92 7.79 -11.25 10.27
N GLU A 93 6.87 -10.54 9.63
CA GLU A 93 5.49 -10.98 9.39
C GLU A 93 5.43 -12.26 8.54
N HIS A 94 6.48 -12.51 7.74
CA HIS A 94 6.61 -13.66 6.85
C HIS A 94 7.93 -14.42 7.05
N ASP A 95 8.43 -14.50 8.29
CA ASP A 95 9.71 -15.16 8.63
C ASP A 95 9.83 -16.60 8.10
N GLU A 96 8.72 -17.34 8.07
CA GLU A 96 8.66 -18.72 7.55
C GLU A 96 8.65 -18.80 6.02
N HIS A 97 8.29 -17.70 5.33
CA HIS A 97 8.16 -17.62 3.87
C HIS A 97 9.28 -16.80 3.22
N LEU A 98 10.31 -16.39 3.98
CA LEU A 98 11.46 -15.63 3.48
C LEU A 98 12.17 -16.29 2.28
N ASP A 99 12.18 -17.62 2.19
CA ASP A 99 12.74 -18.32 1.03
C ASP A 99 11.94 -18.08 -0.26
N ALA A 100 10.62 -18.15 -0.11
CA ALA A 100 9.69 -17.99 -1.22
C ALA A 100 9.67 -16.54 -1.69
N ILE A 101 9.69 -15.58 -0.74
CA ILE A 101 9.85 -14.15 -1.01
C ILE A 101 11.14 -13.89 -1.78
N ALA A 102 12.30 -14.38 -1.32
CA ALA A 102 13.56 -14.16 -2.03
C ALA A 102 13.59 -14.75 -3.45
N GLY A 103 12.81 -15.82 -3.70
CA GLY A 103 12.73 -16.48 -5.00
C GLY A 103 11.85 -15.76 -6.02
N ALA A 104 10.73 -15.20 -5.58
CA ALA A 104 9.80 -14.47 -6.46
C ALA A 104 10.16 -12.98 -6.59
N GLU A 105 10.78 -12.42 -5.55
CA GLU A 105 11.10 -11.00 -5.49
C GLU A 105 12.19 -10.60 -6.49
N SER A 106 11.90 -9.55 -7.26
CA SER A 106 12.80 -8.97 -8.24
C SER A 106 13.50 -7.69 -7.75
N ALA A 107 13.00 -7.06 -6.69
CA ALA A 107 13.56 -5.85 -6.12
C ALA A 107 14.72 -6.16 -5.16
N THR A 108 15.92 -5.64 -5.49
CA THR A 108 17.11 -5.83 -4.65
C THR A 108 16.94 -5.30 -3.22
N THR A 109 16.16 -4.25 -3.01
CA THR A 109 15.88 -3.69 -1.67
C THR A 109 15.17 -4.69 -0.76
N VAL A 110 14.21 -5.44 -1.30
CA VAL A 110 13.46 -6.44 -0.54
C VAL A 110 14.32 -7.69 -0.35
N GLN A 111 15.10 -8.09 -1.35
CA GLN A 111 16.07 -9.18 -1.22
C GLN A 111 17.12 -8.91 -0.13
N ASP A 112 17.59 -7.68 -0.01
CA ASP A 112 18.52 -7.25 1.05
C ASP A 112 17.86 -7.37 2.43
N ALA A 113 16.64 -6.86 2.58
CA ALA A 113 15.84 -7.00 3.81
C ALA A 113 15.60 -8.47 4.18
N VAL A 114 15.31 -9.34 3.22
CA VAL A 114 15.15 -10.79 3.45
C VAL A 114 16.46 -11.41 3.93
N GLY A 115 17.58 -11.02 3.32
CA GLY A 115 18.91 -11.48 3.71
C GLY A 115 19.27 -11.07 5.14
N GLU A 116 19.03 -9.81 5.50
CA GLU A 116 19.21 -9.28 6.85
C GLU A 116 18.36 -10.07 7.86
N ARG A 117 17.07 -10.22 7.58
CA ARG A 117 16.14 -10.92 8.48
C ARG A 117 16.51 -12.39 8.68
N ARG A 118 16.88 -13.09 7.60
CA ARG A 118 17.36 -14.48 7.69
C ARG A 118 18.62 -14.60 8.56
N ALA A 119 19.53 -13.64 8.47
CA ALA A 119 20.72 -13.62 9.30
C ALA A 119 20.40 -13.37 10.78
N GLU A 120 19.41 -12.54 11.09
CA GLU A 120 18.93 -12.31 12.45
C GLU A 120 18.25 -13.54 13.06
N ILE A 121 17.44 -14.28 12.29
CA ILE A 121 16.76 -15.51 12.76
C ILE A 121 17.74 -16.66 12.98
N ALA A 122 18.80 -16.74 12.16
CA ALA A 122 19.80 -17.80 12.23
C ALA A 122 20.92 -17.55 13.26
N GLY A 123 21.00 -16.34 13.82
CA GLY A 123 22.01 -15.89 14.79
C GLY A 123 21.65 -16.16 16.25
#